data_AF-A0A291PGL3-F1
#
_entry.id   AF-A0A291PGL3-F1
#
_cell.length_a   1.000
_cell.length_b   1.000
_cell.length_c   1.000
_cell.angle_alpha   90.00
_cell.angle_beta   90.00
_cell.angle_gamma   90.00
#
_symmetry.space_group_name_H-M   'P 1'
#
loop_
_entity.id
_entity.type
_entity.pdbx_description
1 polymer ?
#
loop_
_entity_poly.entity_id
_entity_poly.type
_entity_poly.pdbx_seq_one_letter_code
_entity_poly.pdbx_strand_id
1 'polypeptide(L)'
;MLQSFAAQSENAGACLPNASTPAATSHAGTRNAPCAARTPWLHQSENAENTLLQASFSGTPHTSPALLPTRYTPAAPALRAVFAARAAGVPLTVRDVSPDMMEAIRQQWGIVQHALQPVTELHVAAWLKKLSQLVTNPPGAETAASQCRAIFEVCSDIPSGAWGRDARLAWARQPPRNGYPTGARWPSPNELRTLLLPFAETIRRDAEGCRALLRLHSQSDATLQSTTSQTTAPQTQAAPQATPPIH
;
A
#
# COMPACT_ATOMS: atom_id res chain seq x y z
N MET A 1 16.41 47.67 -23.70
CA MET A 1 17.29 48.30 -22.68
C MET A 1 18.08 47.18 -22.00
N LEU A 2 19.35 47.05 -22.36
CA LEU A 2 20.32 46.04 -21.91
C LEU A 2 21.51 46.81 -21.34
N GLN A 3 21.79 46.68 -20.05
CA GLN A 3 23.07 46.95 -19.35
C GLN A 3 22.92 46.40 -17.92
N SER A 4 23.91 45.88 -17.17
CA SER A 4 25.27 45.42 -17.39
C SER A 4 25.71 44.76 -16.08
N PHE A 5 26.56 43.73 -16.15
CA PHE A 5 27.30 43.15 -15.03
C PHE A 5 28.38 44.12 -14.52
N ALA A 6 28.61 44.14 -13.21
CA ALA A 6 29.92 44.48 -12.63
C ALA A 6 30.13 43.71 -11.32
N ALA A 7 31.15 42.87 -11.32
CA ALA A 7 31.74 42.25 -10.16
C ALA A 7 32.69 43.24 -9.46
N GLN A 8 32.84 43.13 -8.14
CA GLN A 8 34.03 43.63 -7.47
C GLN A 8 34.43 42.69 -6.34
N SER A 9 35.58 42.08 -6.55
CA SER A 9 36.41 41.32 -5.63
C SER A 9 37.39 42.30 -4.99
N GLU A 10 37.60 42.20 -3.69
CA GLU A 10 38.87 42.57 -3.07
C GLU A 10 39.14 41.71 -1.83
N ASN A 11 40.42 41.48 -1.63
CA ASN A 11 41.07 40.39 -0.92
C ASN A 11 41.86 40.96 0.28
N ALA A 12 42.37 40.05 1.10
CA ALA A 12 43.48 40.18 2.05
C ALA A 12 43.15 40.50 3.53
N GLY A 13 43.58 39.57 4.39
CA GLY A 13 43.61 39.73 5.84
C GLY A 13 43.97 38.44 6.57
N ALA A 14 45.05 37.77 6.17
CA ALA A 14 45.59 36.61 6.89
C ALA A 14 46.27 37.06 8.20
N CYS A 15 45.93 36.43 9.32
CA CYS A 15 46.74 36.38 10.54
C CYS A 15 46.50 35.05 11.27
N LEU A 16 47.44 34.11 11.15
CA LEU A 16 47.71 33.09 12.17
C LEU A 16 48.67 33.71 13.20
N PRO A 17 48.65 33.26 14.46
CA PRO A 17 49.77 32.42 14.86
C PRO A 17 49.41 31.21 15.74
N ASN A 18 50.39 30.31 15.71
CA ASN A 18 50.60 29.02 16.36
C ASN A 18 50.86 29.14 17.87
N ALA A 19 50.42 28.17 18.68
CA ALA A 19 51.06 27.84 19.96
C ALA A 19 50.76 26.41 20.42
N SER A 20 51.84 25.71 20.73
CA SER A 20 52.02 24.29 21.05
C SER A 20 51.39 23.81 22.38
N THR A 21 51.22 22.49 22.43
CA THR A 21 50.89 21.59 23.55
C THR A 21 51.89 21.68 24.73
N PRO A 22 51.55 21.13 25.92
CA PRO A 22 52.12 19.82 26.26
C PRO A 22 51.15 18.82 26.92
N ALA A 23 51.56 17.55 26.84
CA ALA A 23 50.87 16.32 27.21
C ALA A 23 50.76 16.05 28.72
N ALA A 24 49.83 15.17 29.09
CA ALA A 24 49.99 14.25 30.21
C ALA A 24 49.26 12.92 29.92
N THR A 25 49.89 11.84 30.36
CA THR A 25 49.79 10.48 29.86
C THR A 25 48.90 9.59 30.73
N SER A 26 48.24 8.64 30.07
CA SER A 26 47.72 7.31 30.45
C SER A 26 47.62 6.87 31.92
N HIS A 27 46.54 6.14 32.24
CA HIS A 27 46.66 4.83 32.89
C HIS A 27 45.58 3.84 32.41
N ALA A 28 46.05 2.64 32.08
CA ALA A 28 45.32 1.44 31.72
C ALA A 28 44.78 0.69 32.95
N GLY A 29 43.76 -0.14 32.76
CA GLY A 29 43.23 -1.03 33.79
C GLY A 29 42.24 -2.07 33.26
N THR A 30 42.77 -3.15 32.70
CA THR A 30 42.10 -4.42 32.36
C THR A 30 41.46 -5.13 33.56
N ARG A 31 40.28 -5.79 33.38
CA ARG A 31 40.12 -7.27 33.40
C ARG A 31 38.64 -7.75 33.46
N ASN A 32 38.41 -8.77 32.63
CA ASN A 32 37.57 -9.98 32.81
C ASN A 32 36.05 -9.98 32.53
N ALA A 33 35.68 -10.84 31.56
CA ALA A 33 34.35 -11.29 31.15
C ALA A 33 33.75 -12.36 32.13
N PRO A 34 32.50 -12.89 31.97
CA PRO A 34 32.13 -13.78 30.84
C PRO A 34 30.66 -13.77 30.35
N CYS A 35 30.49 -14.35 29.15
CA CYS A 35 29.40 -15.15 28.56
C CYS A 35 27.90 -15.00 28.93
N ALA A 36 27.12 -15.03 27.83
CA ALA A 36 25.87 -15.76 27.57
C ALA A 36 24.53 -15.17 28.02
N ALA A 37 23.73 -14.72 27.05
CA ALA A 37 22.49 -15.40 26.68
C ALA A 37 21.93 -14.83 25.36
N ARG A 38 21.82 -15.70 24.37
CA ARG A 38 21.12 -15.49 23.10
C ARG A 38 19.64 -15.77 23.39
N THR A 39 18.77 -14.75 23.35
CA THR A 39 17.32 -14.96 23.45
C THR A 39 16.68 -14.68 22.09
N PRO A 40 15.94 -15.63 21.49
CA PRO A 40 15.19 -15.38 20.27
C PRO A 40 13.93 -14.58 20.64
N TRP A 41 13.73 -13.44 19.97
CA TRP A 41 12.47 -12.72 20.06
C TRP A 41 11.38 -13.56 19.39
N LEU A 42 10.61 -14.27 20.22
CA LEU A 42 9.34 -14.85 19.84
C LEU A 42 8.42 -13.71 19.39
N HIS A 43 7.92 -13.85 18.17
CA HIS A 43 6.85 -13.06 17.60
C HIS A 43 5.56 -13.32 18.38
N GLN A 44 5.30 -12.54 19.44
CA GLN A 44 3.99 -12.54 20.09
C GLN A 44 2.99 -11.80 19.20
N SER A 45 2.11 -12.57 18.59
CA SER A 45 0.89 -12.12 17.96
C SER A 45 -0.08 -11.61 19.03
N GLU A 46 -0.20 -10.30 19.17
CA GLU A 46 -1.32 -9.67 19.90
C GLU A 46 -2.60 -9.76 19.04
N ASN A 47 -3.17 -10.96 18.97
CA ASN A 47 -4.57 -11.20 18.61
C ASN A 47 -5.34 -11.33 19.94
N ALA A 48 -5.58 -10.22 20.63
CA ALA A 48 -6.29 -10.24 21.92
C ALA A 48 -7.16 -8.99 22.18
N GLU A 49 -7.80 -8.43 21.15
CA GLU A 49 -8.81 -7.37 21.34
C GLU A 49 -10.12 -7.62 20.58
N ASN A 50 -10.50 -8.87 20.32
CA ASN A 50 -11.80 -9.17 19.69
C ASN A 50 -12.57 -10.35 20.30
N THR A 51 -12.21 -10.79 21.51
CA THR A 51 -12.89 -11.92 22.17
C THR A 51 -13.46 -11.46 23.50
N LEU A 52 -14.50 -10.62 23.48
CA LEU A 52 -15.32 -10.39 24.67
C LEU A 52 -16.68 -9.75 24.36
N LEU A 53 -17.44 -10.34 23.43
CA LEU A 53 -18.91 -10.18 23.36
C LEU A 53 -19.50 -11.36 22.55
N GLN A 54 -19.49 -12.55 23.13
CA GLN A 54 -20.36 -13.64 22.66
C GLN A 54 -20.81 -14.49 23.85
N ALA A 55 -21.69 -13.89 24.65
CA ALA A 55 -22.54 -14.64 25.57
C ALA A 55 -23.90 -14.84 24.89
N SER A 56 -24.21 -16.11 24.64
CA SER A 56 -25.56 -16.70 24.63
C SER A 56 -26.58 -16.17 23.62
N PHE A 57 -26.66 -16.79 22.43
CA PHE A 57 -27.94 -16.99 21.75
C PHE A 57 -27.96 -18.34 21.01
N SER A 58 -28.76 -19.27 21.51
CA SER A 58 -29.24 -20.43 20.73
C SER A 58 -30.33 -19.93 19.78
N GLY A 59 -30.11 -20.03 18.47
CA GLY A 59 -31.14 -19.74 17.47
C GLY A 59 -30.61 -19.51 16.06
N THR A 60 -30.78 -20.52 15.20
CA THR A 60 -30.80 -20.53 13.71
C THR A 60 -29.63 -19.92 12.90
N PRO A 61 -29.25 -20.54 11.76
CA PRO A 61 -28.13 -20.07 10.95
C PRO A 61 -28.55 -18.85 10.14
N HIS A 62 -28.38 -17.66 10.71
CA HIS A 62 -28.39 -16.44 9.92
C HIS A 62 -27.00 -16.31 9.30
N THR A 63 -26.92 -16.50 7.99
CA THR A 63 -25.75 -16.12 7.18
C THR A 63 -25.47 -14.64 7.44
N SER A 64 -24.55 -14.35 8.37
CA SER A 64 -24.05 -13.01 8.57
C SER A 64 -23.30 -12.61 7.30
N PRO A 65 -23.60 -11.46 6.67
CA PRO A 65 -22.74 -10.95 5.64
C PRO A 65 -21.38 -10.71 6.28
N ALA A 66 -20.35 -11.36 5.76
CA ALA A 66 -18.98 -11.18 6.22
C ALA A 66 -18.69 -9.67 6.27
N LEU A 67 -18.43 -9.15 7.46
CA LEU A 67 -17.99 -7.76 7.66
C LEU A 67 -16.73 -7.57 6.84
N LEU A 68 -16.86 -6.92 5.68
CA LEU A 68 -15.71 -6.57 4.85
C LEU A 68 -14.76 -5.75 5.72
N PRO A 69 -13.49 -6.15 5.85
CA PRO A 69 -12.54 -5.37 6.62
C PRO A 69 -12.43 -3.99 5.97
N THR A 70 -12.85 -2.95 6.71
CA THR A 70 -12.79 -1.55 6.30
C THR A 70 -11.35 -1.03 6.16
N ARG A 71 -10.37 -1.88 6.46
CA ARG A 71 -8.94 -1.59 6.37
C ARG A 71 -8.34 -2.35 5.20
N TYR A 72 -7.53 -1.65 4.42
CA TYR A 72 -6.71 -2.29 3.40
C TYR A 72 -5.75 -3.28 4.04
N THR A 73 -5.79 -4.52 3.54
CA THR A 73 -4.81 -5.55 3.82
C THR A 73 -4.15 -5.93 2.49
N PRO A 74 -2.81 -5.94 2.41
CA PRO A 74 -2.12 -6.40 1.21
C PRO A 74 -2.54 -7.82 0.83
N ALA A 75 -2.53 -8.12 -0.46
CA ALA A 75 -2.83 -9.45 -0.95
C ALA A 75 -1.98 -10.54 -0.27
N ALA A 76 -2.59 -11.71 -0.04
CA ALA A 76 -1.90 -12.87 0.53
C ALA A 76 -0.66 -13.23 -0.31
N PRO A 77 0.41 -13.83 0.28
CA PRO A 77 1.66 -14.09 -0.42
C PRO A 77 1.51 -14.86 -1.74
N ALA A 78 0.65 -15.89 -1.77
CA ALA A 78 0.37 -16.65 -2.99
C ALA A 78 -0.24 -15.76 -4.09
N LEU A 79 -1.22 -14.92 -3.74
CA LEU A 79 -1.85 -14.00 -4.69
C LEU A 79 -0.87 -12.94 -5.21
N ARG A 80 -0.01 -12.40 -4.33
CA ARG A 80 1.08 -11.50 -4.74
C ARG A 80 2.08 -12.15 -5.68
N ALA A 81 2.39 -13.44 -5.49
CA ALA A 81 3.27 -14.18 -6.40
C ALA A 81 2.65 -14.29 -7.80
N VAL A 82 1.34 -14.53 -7.91
CA VAL A 82 0.64 -14.53 -9.20
C VAL A 82 0.67 -13.15 -9.85
N PHE A 83 0.42 -12.08 -9.10
CA PHE A 83 0.53 -10.71 -9.60
C PHE A 83 1.94 -10.39 -10.10
N ALA A 84 2.97 -10.79 -9.33
CA ALA A 84 4.37 -10.58 -9.69
C ALA A 84 4.79 -11.36 -10.93
N ALA A 85 4.41 -12.65 -11.03
CA ALA A 85 4.68 -13.48 -12.20
C ALA A 85 4.07 -12.84 -13.46
N ARG A 86 2.82 -12.38 -13.37
CA ARG A 86 2.18 -11.69 -14.49
C ARG A 86 2.88 -10.38 -14.85
N ALA A 87 3.24 -9.57 -13.85
CA ALA A 87 3.96 -8.30 -14.07
C ALA A 87 5.33 -8.53 -14.72
N ALA A 88 5.97 -9.68 -14.45
CA ALA A 88 7.20 -10.12 -15.09
C ALA A 88 7.01 -10.69 -16.51
N GLY A 89 5.78 -10.68 -17.04
CA GLY A 89 5.47 -11.18 -18.39
C GLY A 89 5.33 -12.70 -18.47
N VAL A 90 5.22 -13.41 -17.34
CA VAL A 90 4.91 -14.85 -17.36
C VAL A 90 3.51 -15.03 -17.93
N PRO A 91 3.34 -15.81 -19.02
CA PRO A 91 2.04 -16.06 -19.60
C PRO A 91 1.20 -16.90 -18.61
N LEU A 92 0.14 -16.29 -18.09
CA LEU A 92 -0.85 -16.98 -17.27
C LEU A 92 -2.06 -17.31 -18.14
N THR A 93 -2.46 -18.57 -18.13
CA THR A 93 -3.71 -19.06 -18.72
C THR A 93 -4.78 -19.22 -17.65
N VAL A 94 -6.05 -19.35 -18.05
CA VAL A 94 -7.14 -19.63 -17.10
C VAL A 94 -6.95 -20.95 -16.36
N ARG A 95 -6.25 -21.92 -16.95
CA ARG A 95 -5.95 -23.19 -16.28
C ARG A 95 -4.93 -23.05 -15.14
N ASP A 96 -4.12 -22.00 -15.17
CA ASP A 96 -3.11 -21.73 -14.13
C ASP A 96 -3.72 -21.06 -12.88
N VAL A 97 -4.99 -20.63 -12.96
CA VAL A 97 -5.69 -19.96 -11.86
C VAL A 97 -6.83 -20.85 -11.37
N SER A 98 -6.62 -21.50 -10.22
CA SER A 98 -7.64 -22.32 -9.55
C SER A 98 -8.91 -21.50 -9.23
N PRO A 99 -10.11 -22.13 -9.21
CA PRO A 99 -11.34 -21.48 -8.76
C PRO A 99 -11.22 -20.80 -7.39
N ASP A 100 -10.51 -21.41 -6.44
CA ASP A 100 -10.26 -20.84 -5.11
C ASP A 100 -9.41 -19.57 -5.19
N MET A 101 -8.42 -19.56 -6.08
CA MET A 101 -7.61 -18.37 -6.35
C MET A 101 -8.45 -17.25 -6.98
N MET A 102 -9.39 -17.60 -7.86
CA MET A 102 -10.33 -16.63 -8.43
C MET A 102 -11.28 -16.04 -7.40
N GLU A 103 -11.71 -16.82 -6.41
CA GLU A 103 -12.48 -16.29 -5.30
C GLU A 103 -11.64 -15.35 -4.44
N ALA A 104 -10.40 -15.71 -4.13
CA ALA A 104 -9.46 -14.83 -3.43
C ALA A 104 -9.20 -13.52 -4.22
N ILE A 105 -9.10 -13.58 -5.55
CA ILE A 105 -8.95 -12.40 -6.42
C ILE A 105 -10.18 -11.48 -6.32
N ARG A 106 -11.40 -12.03 -6.34
CA ARG A 106 -12.63 -11.25 -6.21
C ARG A 106 -12.74 -10.58 -4.84
N GLN A 107 -12.41 -11.31 -3.78
CA GLN A 107 -12.38 -10.76 -2.42
C GLN A 107 -11.34 -9.65 -2.30
N GLN A 108 -10.12 -9.87 -2.80
CA GLN A 108 -9.06 -8.86 -2.80
C GLN A 108 -9.48 -7.63 -3.63
N TRP A 109 -10.17 -7.83 -4.76
CA TRP A 109 -10.67 -6.73 -5.57
C TRP A 109 -11.64 -5.83 -4.79
N GLY A 110 -12.58 -6.40 -4.03
CA GLY A 110 -13.48 -5.63 -3.18
C GLY A 110 -12.75 -4.78 -2.13
N ILE A 111 -11.74 -5.36 -1.47
CA ILE A 111 -10.89 -4.65 -0.48
C ILE A 111 -10.13 -3.49 -1.15
N VAL A 112 -9.51 -3.75 -2.31
CA VAL A 112 -8.69 -2.77 -3.02
C VAL A 112 -9.55 -1.65 -3.61
N GLN A 113 -10.75 -1.92 -4.09
CA GLN A 113 -11.68 -0.90 -4.59
C GLN A 113 -12.06 0.11 -3.50
N HIS A 114 -12.29 -0.37 -2.28
CA HIS A 114 -12.53 0.52 -1.14
C HIS A 114 -11.26 1.31 -0.78
N ALA A 115 -10.10 0.65 -0.78
CA ALA A 115 -8.83 1.29 -0.48
C ALA A 115 -8.43 2.37 -1.50
N LEU A 116 -8.83 2.21 -2.78
CA LEU A 116 -8.57 3.16 -3.86
C LEU A 116 -9.45 4.41 -3.85
N GLN A 117 -10.48 4.47 -2.99
CA GLN A 117 -11.34 5.64 -2.93
C GLN A 117 -10.53 6.91 -2.67
N PRO A 118 -10.88 8.04 -3.30
CA PRO A 118 -10.20 9.30 -3.09
C PRO A 118 -10.24 9.68 -1.61
N VAL A 119 -9.14 10.24 -1.11
CA VAL A 119 -9.09 10.72 0.28
C VAL A 119 -9.91 12.01 0.40
N THR A 120 -10.58 12.21 1.53
CA THR A 120 -11.26 13.46 1.86
C THR A 120 -10.48 14.24 2.91
N GLU A 121 -10.67 15.55 2.96
CA GLU A 121 -10.02 16.40 3.98
C GLU A 121 -10.37 15.94 5.40
N LEU A 122 -11.62 15.52 5.64
CA LEU A 122 -12.05 14.95 6.93
C LEU A 122 -11.27 13.67 7.28
N HIS A 123 -10.99 12.81 6.29
CA HIS A 123 -10.20 11.60 6.49
C HIS A 123 -8.75 11.93 6.88
N VAL A 124 -8.14 12.90 6.20
CA VAL A 124 -6.80 13.41 6.52
C VAL A 124 -6.78 14.02 7.92
N ALA A 125 -7.76 14.87 8.27
CA ALA A 125 -7.88 15.47 9.59
C ALA A 125 -7.99 14.42 10.70
N ALA A 126 -8.82 13.39 10.50
CA ALA A 126 -8.98 12.30 11.46
C ALA A 126 -7.68 11.48 11.62
N TRP A 127 -6.93 11.30 10.54
CA TRP A 127 -5.63 10.63 10.58
C TRP A 127 -4.57 11.47 11.30
N LEU A 128 -4.49 12.76 10.99
CA LEU A 128 -3.58 13.74 11.59
C LEU A 128 -3.85 13.96 13.08
N LYS A 129 -5.12 13.97 13.51
CA LYS A 129 -5.50 14.01 14.92
C LYS A 129 -4.99 12.81 15.72
N LYS A 130 -4.86 11.65 15.09
CA LYS A 130 -4.25 10.47 15.73
C LYS A 130 -2.72 10.53 15.68
N LEU A 131 -2.15 11.16 14.67
CA LEU A 131 -0.71 11.38 14.59
C LEU A 131 -0.22 12.38 15.65
N SER A 132 -1.02 13.40 16.00
CA SER A 132 -0.64 14.40 16.99
C SER A 132 -0.29 13.82 18.37
N GLN A 133 -0.81 12.63 18.69
CA GLN A 133 -0.51 11.88 19.92
C GLN A 133 0.86 11.19 19.89
N LEU A 134 1.48 11.07 18.72
CA LEU A 134 2.75 10.37 18.51
C LEU A 134 3.92 11.31 18.22
N VAL A 135 3.65 12.60 18.09
CA VAL A 135 4.67 13.62 17.81
C VAL A 135 4.80 14.60 18.97
N THR A 136 5.97 15.22 19.10
CA THR A 136 6.32 16.13 20.20
C THR A 136 5.91 17.58 19.93
N ASN A 137 5.62 17.95 18.68
CA ASN A 137 5.26 19.31 18.28
C ASN A 137 4.01 19.36 17.38
N PRO A 138 2.86 18.83 17.82
CA PRO A 138 1.63 18.95 17.05
C PRO A 138 1.24 20.43 16.89
N PRO A 139 0.52 20.79 15.81
CA PRO A 139 0.03 22.15 15.63
C PRO A 139 -0.97 22.53 16.73
N GLY A 140 -0.93 23.80 17.16
CA GLY A 140 -1.94 24.37 18.04
C GLY A 140 -3.30 24.49 17.34
N ALA A 141 -4.37 24.63 18.12
CA ALA A 141 -5.75 24.69 17.62
C ALA A 141 -5.96 25.74 16.51
N GLU A 142 -5.33 26.92 16.65
CA GLU A 142 -5.35 28.03 15.68
C GLU A 142 -4.81 27.64 14.29
N THR A 143 -3.81 26.77 14.22
CA THR A 143 -3.09 26.46 12.97
C THR A 143 -3.41 25.07 12.42
N ALA A 144 -4.00 24.18 13.22
CA ALA A 144 -4.26 22.80 12.87
C ALA A 144 -5.10 22.65 11.59
N ALA A 145 -6.16 23.46 11.43
CA ALA A 145 -7.02 23.43 10.25
C ALA A 145 -6.24 23.85 8.99
N SER A 146 -5.48 24.95 9.06
CA SER A 146 -4.67 25.44 7.93
C SER A 146 -3.60 24.43 7.49
N GLN A 147 -2.92 23.79 8.45
CA GLN A 147 -1.91 22.78 8.15
C GLN A 147 -2.52 21.48 7.61
N CYS A 148 -3.69 21.07 8.12
CA CYS A 148 -4.43 19.94 7.58
C CYS A 148 -4.78 20.18 6.11
N ARG A 149 -5.29 21.37 5.78
CA ARG A 149 -5.64 21.74 4.41
C ARG A 149 -4.43 21.73 3.48
N ALA A 150 -3.30 22.30 3.90
CA ALA A 150 -2.06 22.27 3.13
C ALA A 150 -1.56 20.83 2.87
N ILE A 151 -1.67 19.95 3.88
CA ILE A 151 -1.35 18.52 3.72
C ILE A 151 -2.31 17.85 2.73
N PHE A 152 -3.61 18.13 2.85
CA PHE A 152 -4.63 17.57 1.96
C PHE A 152 -4.42 18.01 0.50
N GLU A 153 -4.12 19.28 0.24
CA GLU A 153 -3.84 19.79 -1.11
C GLU A 153 -2.69 19.03 -1.77
N VAL A 154 -1.58 18.85 -1.05
CA VAL A 154 -0.39 18.15 -1.55
C VAL A 154 -0.59 16.64 -1.69
N CYS A 155 -1.39 16.03 -0.81
CA CYS A 155 -1.56 14.58 -0.75
C CYS A 155 -2.91 14.09 -1.30
N SER A 156 -3.65 14.93 -2.01
CA SER A 156 -4.98 14.62 -2.54
C SER A 156 -4.98 13.47 -3.55
N ASP A 157 -3.85 13.21 -4.20
CA ASP A 157 -3.64 12.08 -5.11
C ASP A 157 -3.46 10.72 -4.41
N ILE A 158 -3.22 10.73 -3.09
CA ILE A 158 -3.00 9.53 -2.29
C ILE A 158 -4.36 8.91 -1.93
N PRO A 159 -4.59 7.63 -2.29
CA PRO A 159 -5.87 6.98 -2.01
C PRO A 159 -6.09 6.80 -0.50
N SER A 160 -7.36 6.82 -0.08
CA SER A 160 -7.75 6.74 1.33
C SER A 160 -7.15 5.55 2.08
N GLY A 161 -7.02 4.39 1.42
CA GLY A 161 -6.44 3.19 2.02
C GLY A 161 -4.97 3.32 2.44
N ALA A 162 -4.22 4.27 1.88
CA ALA A 162 -2.83 4.52 2.27
C ALA A 162 -2.72 5.26 3.61
N TRP A 163 -3.79 5.93 4.05
CA TRP A 163 -3.87 6.65 5.33
C TRP A 163 -4.19 5.69 6.50
N GLY A 164 -3.40 4.62 6.61
CA GLY A 164 -3.59 3.56 7.59
C GLY A 164 -2.87 3.79 8.93
N ARG A 165 -3.06 2.83 9.84
CA ARG A 165 -2.25 2.73 11.08
C ARG A 165 -0.79 2.52 10.75
N ASP A 166 -0.49 1.66 9.78
CA ASP A 166 0.88 1.27 9.46
C ASP A 166 1.68 2.45 8.89
N ALA A 167 1.06 3.28 8.06
CA ALA A 167 1.67 4.54 7.61
C ALA A 167 1.95 5.49 8.78
N ARG A 168 1.04 5.57 9.76
CA ARG A 168 1.25 6.41 10.96
C ARG A 168 2.40 5.90 11.82
N LEU A 169 2.50 4.58 11.99
CA LEU A 169 3.62 3.97 12.69
C LEU A 169 4.92 4.10 11.92
N ALA A 170 4.89 4.02 10.59
CA ALA A 170 6.04 4.26 9.74
C ALA A 170 6.56 5.68 9.90
N TRP A 171 5.66 6.67 10.07
CA TRP A 171 6.06 8.04 10.45
C TRP A 171 6.73 8.05 11.82
N ALA A 172 6.04 7.58 12.86
CA ALA A 172 6.54 7.65 14.24
C ALA A 172 7.89 6.93 14.43
N ARG A 173 8.17 5.89 13.64
CA ARG A 173 9.39 5.08 13.72
C ARG A 173 10.52 5.57 12.80
N GLN A 174 10.35 6.69 12.09
CA GLN A 174 11.40 7.16 11.20
C GLN A 174 12.71 7.42 11.96
N PRO A 175 13.86 6.97 11.40
CA PRO A 175 15.14 7.21 12.02
C PRO A 175 15.44 8.72 12.05
N PRO A 176 16.29 9.17 12.99
CA PRO A 176 16.73 10.55 12.99
C PRO A 176 17.45 10.91 11.69
N ARG A 177 17.13 12.08 11.13
CA ARG A 177 17.82 12.64 9.96
C ARG A 177 18.68 13.80 10.41
N ASN A 178 19.99 13.74 10.18
CA ASN A 178 20.95 14.80 10.53
C ASN A 178 20.89 15.20 12.02
N GLY A 179 20.70 14.23 12.93
CA GLY A 179 20.56 14.48 14.37
C GLY A 179 19.16 14.97 14.81
N TYR A 180 18.21 15.12 13.89
CA TYR A 180 16.83 15.51 14.20
C TYR A 180 15.90 14.29 14.26
N PRO A 181 15.07 14.14 15.30
CA PRO A 181 14.13 13.03 15.40
C PRO A 181 12.92 13.27 14.47
N THR A 182 13.06 12.89 13.21
CA THR A 182 12.07 13.14 12.14
C THR A 182 10.71 12.53 12.45
N GLY A 183 10.67 11.27 12.89
CA GLY A 183 9.41 10.59 13.24
C GLY A 183 8.71 11.12 14.49
N ALA A 184 9.44 11.85 15.34
CA ALA A 184 8.89 12.48 16.53
C ALA A 184 8.31 13.87 16.24
N ARG A 185 8.44 14.42 15.02
CA ARG A 185 7.94 15.76 14.69
C ARG A 185 6.72 15.74 13.78
N TRP A 186 5.98 16.85 13.80
CA TRP A 186 4.91 17.08 12.84
C TRP A 186 5.46 17.13 11.41
N PRO A 187 4.86 16.37 10.47
CA PRO A 187 5.35 16.30 9.10
C PRO A 187 5.13 17.59 8.32
N SER A 188 6.06 17.93 7.42
CA SER A 188 5.72 18.80 6.29
C SER A 188 4.87 18.05 5.25
N PRO A 189 4.06 18.76 4.42
CA PRO A 189 3.24 18.12 3.40
C PRO A 189 4.02 17.18 2.46
N ASN A 190 5.21 17.60 2.02
CA ASN A 190 6.02 16.81 1.08
C ASN A 190 6.66 15.57 1.73
N GLU A 191 7.07 15.67 2.99
CA GLU A 191 7.59 14.51 3.74
C GLU A 191 6.49 13.46 3.94
N LEU A 192 5.29 13.91 4.32
CA LEU A 192 4.16 13.00 4.50
C LEU A 192 3.77 12.33 3.19
N ARG A 193 3.71 13.09 2.09
CA ARG A 193 3.45 12.54 0.76
C ARG A 193 4.47 11.45 0.40
N THR A 194 5.76 11.74 0.59
CA THR A 194 6.85 10.80 0.32
C THR A 194 6.70 9.51 1.13
N LEU A 195 6.29 9.62 2.39
CA LEU A 195 6.06 8.46 3.25
C LEU A 195 4.83 7.64 2.81
N LEU A 196 3.77 8.28 2.33
CA LEU A 196 2.53 7.61 1.95
C LEU A 196 2.61 6.91 0.58
N LEU A 197 3.48 7.38 -0.32
CA LEU A 197 3.62 6.85 -1.67
C LEU A 197 3.81 5.32 -1.73
N PRO A 198 4.72 4.69 -0.96
CA PRO A 198 4.89 3.23 -1.01
C PRO A 198 3.60 2.44 -0.68
N PHE A 199 2.77 2.96 0.23
CA PHE A 199 1.48 2.35 0.57
C PHE A 199 0.48 2.52 -0.58
N ALA A 200 0.38 3.73 -1.13
CA ALA A 200 -0.46 4.02 -2.30
C ALA A 200 -0.11 3.14 -3.51
N GLU A 201 1.19 3.02 -3.82
CA GLU A 201 1.68 2.21 -4.94
C GLU A 201 1.39 0.71 -4.73
N THR A 202 1.42 0.24 -3.49
CA THR A 202 1.06 -1.17 -3.21
C THR A 202 -0.42 -1.42 -3.48
N ILE A 203 -1.30 -0.50 -3.05
CA ILE A 203 -2.74 -0.58 -3.36
C ILE A 203 -2.97 -0.54 -4.89
N ARG A 204 -2.29 0.36 -5.60
CA ARG A 204 -2.41 0.50 -7.06
C ARG A 204 -1.92 -0.75 -7.80
N ARG A 205 -0.80 -1.35 -7.37
CA ARG A 205 -0.27 -2.61 -7.92
C ARG A 205 -1.24 -3.77 -7.70
N ASP A 206 -1.78 -3.92 -6.50
CA ASP A 206 -2.79 -4.95 -6.21
C ASP A 206 -4.05 -4.75 -7.09
N ALA A 207 -4.47 -3.49 -7.29
CA ALA A 207 -5.62 -3.17 -8.15
C ALA A 207 -5.39 -3.53 -9.61
N GLU A 208 -4.18 -3.30 -10.11
CA GLU A 208 -3.80 -3.70 -11.47
C GLU A 208 -3.78 -5.22 -11.60
N GLY A 209 -3.17 -5.93 -10.64
CA GLY A 209 -3.14 -7.38 -10.57
C GLY A 209 -4.54 -8.01 -10.58
N CYS A 210 -5.44 -7.52 -9.72
CA CYS A 210 -6.84 -7.97 -9.69
C CYS A 210 -7.55 -7.72 -11.03
N ARG A 211 -7.51 -6.49 -11.56
CA ARG A 211 -8.17 -6.15 -12.83
C ARG A 211 -7.68 -7.01 -13.98
N ALA A 212 -6.38 -7.24 -14.03
CA ALA A 212 -5.76 -8.05 -15.06
C ALA A 212 -6.27 -9.50 -15.08
N LEU A 213 -6.33 -10.16 -13.91
CA LEU A 213 -6.76 -11.55 -13.82
C LEU A 213 -8.27 -11.71 -14.01
N LEU A 214 -9.07 -10.75 -13.53
CA LEU A 214 -10.51 -10.72 -13.78
C LEU A 214 -10.83 -10.59 -15.28
N ARG A 215 -10.08 -9.75 -16.00
CA ARG A 215 -10.22 -9.62 -17.47
C ARG A 215 -9.88 -10.92 -18.20
N LEU A 216 -8.78 -11.58 -17.84
CA LEU A 216 -8.35 -12.86 -18.43
C LEU A 216 -9.45 -13.92 -18.37
N HIS A 217 -10.14 -14.02 -17.24
CA HIS A 217 -11.24 -14.97 -17.05
C HIS A 217 -12.47 -14.58 -17.87
N SER A 218 -12.87 -13.30 -17.84
CA SER A 218 -14.04 -12.82 -18.60
C SER A 218 -13.92 -13.06 -20.11
N GLN A 219 -12.71 -12.93 -20.67
CA GLN A 219 -12.44 -13.14 -22.09
C GLN A 219 -12.49 -14.63 -22.47
N SER A 220 -12.06 -15.50 -21.57
CA SER A 220 -12.07 -16.94 -21.79
C SER A 220 -13.50 -17.49 -21.78
N ASP A 221 -14.34 -17.02 -20.86
CA ASP A 221 -15.76 -17.39 -20.81
C ASP A 221 -16.51 -16.94 -22.08
N ALA A 222 -16.24 -15.72 -22.57
CA ALA A 222 -16.84 -15.22 -23.81
C ALA A 222 -16.42 -16.03 -25.06
N THR A 223 -15.17 -16.50 -25.09
CA THR A 223 -14.65 -17.33 -26.18
C THR A 223 -15.35 -18.70 -26.21
N LEU A 224 -15.52 -19.33 -25.06
CA LEU A 224 -16.20 -20.63 -24.94
C LEU A 224 -17.69 -20.57 -25.31
N GLN A 225 -18.37 -19.48 -24.96
CA GLN A 225 -19.77 -19.26 -25.36
C GLN A 225 -19.93 -19.08 -26.87
N SER A 226 -19.02 -18.34 -27.50
CA SER A 226 -19.04 -18.07 -28.95
C SER A 226 -18.84 -19.32 -29.81
N THR A 227 -17.98 -20.25 -29.38
CA THR A 227 -17.78 -21.55 -30.06
C THR A 227 -18.98 -22.48 -29.94
N THR A 228 -19.71 -22.41 -28.83
CA THR A 228 -20.86 -23.28 -28.58
C THR A 228 -22.09 -22.84 -29.39
N SER A 229 -22.28 -21.52 -29.59
CA SER A 229 -23.39 -20.99 -30.38
C SER A 229 -23.26 -21.20 -31.90
N GLN A 230 -22.07 -21.52 -32.42
CA GLN A 230 -21.90 -21.79 -33.86
C GLN A 230 -22.17 -23.24 -34.29
N THR A 231 -22.41 -24.17 -33.35
CA THR A 231 -22.65 -25.60 -33.66
C THR A 231 -24.13 -25.97 -33.54
N THR A 232 -25.05 -25.11 -34.00
CA THR A 232 -26.46 -25.51 -34.21
C THR A 232 -27.03 -24.75 -35.41
N ALA A 233 -26.63 -25.15 -36.62
CA ALA A 233 -27.38 -24.83 -37.84
C ALA A 233 -27.97 -26.14 -38.40
N PRO A 234 -29.30 -26.35 -38.37
CA PRO A 234 -29.91 -27.48 -39.05
C PRO A 234 -29.86 -27.24 -40.56
N GLN A 235 -29.17 -28.14 -41.29
CA GLN A 235 -29.34 -28.31 -42.73
C GLN A 235 -30.78 -28.73 -43.00
N THR A 236 -31.63 -27.77 -43.37
CA THR A 236 -32.92 -28.07 -44.02
C THR A 236 -32.65 -28.33 -45.49
N GLN A 237 -32.38 -29.59 -45.84
CA GLN A 237 -32.43 -30.05 -47.23
C GLN A 237 -33.78 -30.75 -47.45
N ALA A 238 -34.75 -29.97 -47.93
CA ALA A 238 -36.06 -30.47 -48.34
C ALA A 238 -35.94 -31.15 -49.71
N ALA A 239 -36.36 -32.41 -49.78
CA ALA A 239 -36.71 -33.09 -51.02
C ALA A 239 -38.21 -32.99 -51.25
N PRO A 240 -38.66 -32.88 -52.51
CA PRO A 240 -39.84 -33.64 -52.91
C PRO A 240 -39.62 -34.43 -54.21
N GLN A 241 -40.20 -35.62 -54.19
CA GLN A 241 -40.35 -36.58 -55.27
C GLN A 241 -41.07 -35.99 -56.49
N ALA A 242 -40.62 -36.36 -57.68
CA ALA A 242 -41.41 -36.28 -58.91
C ALA A 242 -41.39 -37.66 -59.59
N THR A 243 -42.53 -38.32 -59.58
CA THR A 243 -42.81 -39.57 -60.31
C THR A 243 -43.32 -39.23 -61.71
N PRO A 244 -42.82 -39.85 -62.79
CA PRO A 244 -43.45 -39.74 -64.11
C PRO A 244 -44.35 -40.96 -64.42
N PRO A 245 -45.41 -40.81 -65.23
CA PRO A 245 -46.17 -41.93 -65.77
C PRO A 245 -45.73 -42.27 -67.21
N ILE A 246 -45.35 -43.52 -67.45
CA ILE A 246 -45.28 -44.25 -68.74
C ILE A 246 -45.48 -45.73 -68.34
N HIS A 247 -46.42 -46.54 -68.81
CA HIS A 247 -47.16 -46.64 -70.08
C HIS A 247 -48.55 -47.26 -69.83
#